data_AF-A0A4Q3VRP0-F1
#
_entry.id   AF-A0A4Q3VRP0-F1
#
_cell.length_a   1.000
_cell.length_b   1.000
_cell.length_c   1.000
_cell.angle_alpha   90.00
_cell.angle_beta   90.00
_cell.angle_gamma   90.00
#
_symmetry.space_group_name_H-M   'P 1'
#
loop_
_entity.id
_entity.type
_entity.pdbx_description
1 polymer ?
#
loop_
_entity_poly.entity_id
_entity_poly.type
_entity_poly.pdbx_seq_one_letter_code
_entity_poly.pdbx_strand_id
1 'polypeptide(L)'
;DRASALAAIDLIVEQGEGTGQTPEVVPDTPDDPDQEYAHYYKFAMIYHGRRLVRNPDPAAADRYSYSGSPVPFDPEGVFPVPTNPKAEDFAAFPEAKAKIDAFNREYTDMLRLLHRAANGEPSVMPQATSQMKFSIAPLAESLVALEVSPGLRAAPTFEYLAPLL
;
A
#
# COMPACT_ATOMS: atom_id res chain seq x y z
N ASP A 1 15.08 6.13 23.24
CA ASP A 1 14.85 7.12 24.32
C ASP A 1 13.79 8.13 23.85
N ARG A 2 13.50 9.19 24.62
CA ARG A 2 12.51 10.20 24.24
C ARG A 2 12.84 10.88 22.90
N ALA A 3 14.11 11.21 22.67
CA ALA A 3 14.52 11.90 21.45
C ALA A 3 14.32 10.99 20.23
N SER A 4 14.73 9.72 20.32
CA SER A 4 14.51 8.76 19.23
C SER A 4 13.03 8.51 18.94
N ALA A 5 12.17 8.54 19.96
CA ALA A 5 10.73 8.36 19.79
C ALA A 5 10.07 9.57 19.09
N LEU A 6 10.47 10.79 19.44
CA LEU A 6 10.00 12.01 18.76
C LEU A 6 10.44 12.01 17.29
N ALA A 7 11.70 11.67 17.02
CA ALA A 7 12.19 11.56 15.64
C ALA A 7 11.40 10.53 14.81
N ALA A 8 10.96 9.42 15.42
CA ALA A 8 10.12 8.43 14.75
C ALA A 8 8.71 8.97 14.43
N ILE A 9 8.14 9.79 15.31
CA ILE A 9 6.85 10.46 15.06
C ILE A 9 6.99 11.50 13.94
N ASP A 10 8.03 12.32 14.00
CA ASP A 10 8.31 13.33 12.96
C ASP A 10 8.44 12.65 11.58
N LEU A 11 9.17 11.53 11.50
CA LEU A 11 9.29 10.75 10.27
C LEU A 11 7.92 10.24 9.76
N ILE A 12 7.03 9.76 10.64
CA ILE A 12 5.69 9.30 10.23
C ILE A 12 4.87 10.44 9.62
N VAL A 13 4.92 11.63 10.24
CA VAL A 13 4.24 12.83 9.76
C VAL A 13 4.81 13.25 8.40
N GLU A 14 6.14 13.35 8.30
CA GLU A 14 6.85 13.73 7.07
C GLU A 14 6.52 12.81 5.89
N GLN A 15 6.51 11.48 6.09
CA GLN A 15 6.15 10.54 5.02
C GLN A 15 4.66 10.62 4.66
N GLY A 16 3.79 10.92 5.63
CA GLY A 16 2.34 10.97 5.44
C GLY A 16 1.88 12.23 4.71
N GLU A 17 2.06 13.39 5.34
CA GLU A 17 1.53 14.69 4.91
C GLU A 17 2.62 15.66 4.42
N GLY A 18 3.90 15.32 4.62
CA GLY A 18 5.03 16.18 4.29
C GLY A 18 5.41 17.08 5.45
N THR A 19 6.16 18.13 5.16
CA THR A 19 6.43 19.19 6.15
C THR A 19 5.51 20.37 5.89
N GLY A 20 5.30 21.24 6.88
CA GLY A 20 4.57 22.50 6.68
C GLY A 20 5.23 23.46 5.67
N GLN A 21 6.43 23.13 5.17
CA GLN A 21 7.21 23.97 4.28
C GLN A 21 7.29 23.41 2.85
N THR A 22 7.36 22.09 2.69
CA THR A 22 7.55 21.43 1.40
C THR A 22 6.75 20.11 1.27
N PRO A 23 6.29 19.77 0.06
CA PRO A 23 5.70 18.47 -0.26
C PRO A 23 6.75 17.35 -0.38
N GLU A 24 8.02 17.73 -0.39
CA GLU A 24 9.22 16.91 -0.57
C GLU A 24 9.60 16.24 0.77
N VAL A 25 9.84 14.93 0.74
CA VAL A 25 10.35 14.16 1.89
C VAL A 25 11.85 14.40 2.11
N VAL A 26 12.58 14.61 1.01
CA VAL A 26 13.96 15.14 1.03
C VAL A 26 13.90 16.54 0.44
N PRO A 27 13.99 17.60 1.26
CA PRO A 27 13.95 18.97 0.75
C PRO A 27 15.21 19.31 -0.06
N ASP A 28 15.07 20.26 -0.99
CA ASP A 28 16.16 20.87 -1.78
C ASP A 28 16.79 19.99 -2.87
N THR A 29 16.01 19.06 -3.44
CA THR A 29 16.36 18.31 -4.66
C THR A 29 15.38 18.57 -5.82
N PRO A 30 15.12 19.84 -6.20
CA PRO A 30 14.00 20.21 -7.08
C PRO A 30 14.06 19.66 -8.51
N ASP A 31 15.23 19.22 -8.96
CA ASP A 31 15.47 18.63 -10.28
C ASP A 31 15.80 17.13 -10.21
N ASP A 32 15.65 16.52 -9.02
CA ASP A 32 15.87 15.09 -8.85
C ASP A 32 14.67 14.31 -9.44
N PRO A 33 14.88 13.51 -10.50
CA PRO A 33 13.83 12.63 -11.02
C PRO A 33 13.34 11.62 -9.96
N ASP A 34 14.14 11.36 -8.92
CA ASP A 34 13.84 10.49 -7.79
C ASP A 34 13.30 11.27 -6.58
N GLN A 35 12.89 12.54 -6.74
CA GLN A 35 12.28 13.34 -5.68
C GLN A 35 11.08 12.60 -5.06
N GLU A 36 11.27 12.15 -3.82
CA GLU A 36 10.20 11.54 -3.03
C GLU A 36 9.30 12.62 -2.44
N TYR A 37 7.99 12.44 -2.67
CA TYR A 37 6.94 13.29 -2.11
C TYR A 37 6.21 12.56 -0.99
N ALA A 38 5.65 13.31 -0.05
CA ALA A 38 4.81 12.69 0.97
C ALA A 38 3.59 12.00 0.34
N HIS A 39 3.04 11.00 1.04
CA HIS A 39 1.97 10.15 0.54
C HIS A 39 0.74 10.95 0.08
N TYR A 40 0.36 12.01 0.81
CA TYR A 40 -0.72 12.90 0.40
C TYR A 40 -0.55 13.41 -1.04
N TYR A 41 0.64 13.93 -1.36
CA TYR A 41 0.93 14.46 -2.70
C TYR A 41 1.03 13.35 -3.75
N LYS A 42 1.57 12.17 -3.39
CA LYS A 42 1.61 11.00 -4.29
C LYS A 42 0.22 10.54 -4.70
N PHE A 43 -0.71 10.43 -3.75
CA PHE A 43 -2.09 10.08 -4.05
C PHE A 43 -2.83 11.20 -4.79
N ALA A 44 -2.56 12.47 -4.45
CA ALA A 44 -3.15 13.59 -5.18
C ALA A 44 -2.67 13.67 -6.64
N MET A 45 -1.43 13.29 -6.95
CA MET A 45 -0.95 13.18 -8.34
C MET A 45 -1.75 12.13 -9.13
N ILE A 46 -2.10 11.00 -8.51
CA ILE A 46 -2.97 9.98 -9.12
C ILE A 46 -4.38 10.56 -9.34
N TYR A 47 -4.95 11.20 -8.32
CA TYR A 47 -6.27 11.83 -8.39
C TYR A 47 -6.38 12.90 -9.50
N HIS A 48 -5.37 13.76 -9.61
CA HIS A 48 -5.32 14.80 -10.64
C HIS A 48 -4.81 14.29 -12.00
N GLY A 49 -4.30 13.06 -12.08
CA GLY A 49 -3.69 12.49 -13.29
C GLY A 49 -2.43 13.23 -13.76
N ARG A 50 -1.80 14.02 -12.89
CA ARG A 50 -0.71 14.94 -13.22
C ARG A 50 0.32 14.97 -12.12
N ARG A 51 1.60 14.99 -12.49
CA ARG A 51 2.69 15.16 -11.53
C ARG A 51 2.65 16.55 -10.88
N LEU A 52 3.04 16.59 -9.61
CA LEU A 52 3.25 17.82 -8.87
C LEU A 52 4.50 18.51 -9.40
N VAL A 53 4.43 19.81 -9.64
CA VAL A 53 5.56 20.66 -10.02
C VAL A 53 5.51 21.98 -9.26
N ARG A 54 6.64 22.66 -9.14
CA ARG A 54 6.65 24.05 -8.62
C ARG A 54 5.79 24.93 -9.52
N ASN A 55 5.07 25.85 -8.90
CA ASN A 55 4.28 26.81 -9.65
C ASN A 55 5.23 27.72 -10.45
N PRO A 56 5.10 27.82 -11.78
CA PRO A 56 5.94 28.70 -12.58
C PRO A 56 5.68 30.18 -12.30
N ASP A 57 4.52 30.53 -11.74
CA ASP A 57 4.22 31.89 -11.32
C ASP A 57 4.70 32.13 -9.88
N PRO A 58 5.75 32.96 -9.66
CA PRO A 58 6.25 33.27 -8.32
C PRO A 58 5.25 34.11 -7.49
N ALA A 59 4.22 34.70 -8.12
CA ALA A 59 3.17 35.46 -7.43
C ALA A 59 1.95 34.61 -7.06
N ALA A 60 1.91 33.33 -7.45
CA ALA A 60 0.80 32.46 -7.12
C ALA A 60 0.70 32.19 -5.61
N ALA A 61 -0.54 32.07 -5.11
CA ALA A 61 -0.80 31.74 -3.72
C ALA A 61 -0.26 30.35 -3.35
N ASP A 62 -0.36 29.39 -4.28
CA ASP A 62 0.15 28.04 -4.10
C ASP A 62 1.52 27.88 -4.76
N ARG A 63 2.50 27.45 -3.96
CA ARG A 63 3.89 27.21 -4.41
C ARG A 63 4.04 26.03 -5.36
N TYR A 64 3.04 25.15 -5.42
CA TYR A 64 3.05 23.95 -6.23
C TYR A 64 1.72 23.80 -6.98
N SER A 65 1.76 23.10 -8.11
CA SER A 65 0.58 22.81 -8.93
C SER A 65 0.65 21.41 -9.53
N TYR A 66 -0.50 20.76 -9.70
CA TYR A 66 -0.62 19.47 -10.40
C TYR A 66 -0.71 19.69 -11.92
N SER A 67 0.29 20.38 -12.47
CA SER A 67 0.35 20.75 -13.89
C SER A 67 1.48 20.05 -14.65
N GLY A 68 2.20 19.14 -13.99
CA GLY A 68 3.34 18.42 -14.57
C GLY A 68 2.94 17.39 -15.64
N SER A 69 3.89 16.51 -15.95
CA SER A 69 3.65 15.42 -16.91
C SER A 69 2.47 14.55 -16.45
N PRO A 70 1.69 13.97 -17.38
CA PRO A 70 0.65 13.02 -17.03
C PRO A 70 1.18 11.86 -16.16
N VAL A 71 0.38 11.42 -15.19
CA VAL A 71 0.60 10.15 -14.50
C VAL A 71 -0.05 9.06 -15.36
N PRO A 72 0.71 8.10 -15.91
CA PRO A 72 0.12 7.03 -16.71
C PRO A 72 -0.87 6.21 -15.88
N PHE A 73 -2.09 6.06 -16.38
CA PHE A 73 -3.12 5.23 -15.78
C PHE A 73 -3.98 4.64 -16.91
N ASP A 74 -4.13 3.32 -16.88
CA ASP A 74 -5.00 2.57 -17.79
C ASP A 74 -6.19 2.02 -17.00
N PRO A 75 -7.37 2.68 -17.08
CA PRO A 75 -8.57 2.22 -16.38
C PRO A 75 -9.00 0.82 -16.82
N GLU A 76 -8.78 0.45 -18.09
CA GLU A 76 -9.15 -0.87 -18.63
C GLU A 76 -8.20 -1.98 -18.15
N GLY A 77 -7.01 -1.59 -17.69
CA GLY A 77 -6.04 -2.49 -17.05
C GLY A 77 -6.35 -2.82 -15.58
N VAL A 78 -7.40 -2.23 -14.99
CA VAL A 78 -7.78 -2.49 -13.59
C VAL A 78 -8.71 -3.69 -13.49
N PHE A 79 -8.30 -4.72 -12.75
CA PHE A 79 -9.15 -5.89 -12.53
C PHE A 79 -10.32 -5.57 -11.59
N PRO A 80 -11.58 -5.84 -12.00
CA PRO A 80 -12.73 -5.68 -11.13
C PRO A 80 -12.73 -6.79 -10.07
N VAL A 81 -12.66 -6.40 -8.80
CA VAL A 81 -12.72 -7.32 -7.66
C VAL A 81 -13.93 -6.97 -6.78
N PRO A 82 -14.56 -7.95 -6.11
CA PRO A 82 -15.68 -7.67 -5.21
C PRO A 82 -15.27 -6.73 -4.08
N THR A 83 -16.22 -5.94 -3.59
CA THR A 83 -16.02 -5.09 -2.40
C THR A 83 -16.13 -5.94 -1.14
N ASN A 84 -15.14 -5.83 -0.24
CA ASN A 84 -15.09 -6.56 1.04
C ASN A 84 -15.39 -8.08 0.90
N PRO A 85 -14.67 -8.80 0.01
CA PRO A 85 -14.91 -10.21 -0.24
C PRO A 85 -14.62 -11.04 1.01
N LYS A 86 -15.35 -12.14 1.17
CA LYS A 86 -15.15 -13.17 2.20
C LYS A 86 -14.85 -14.52 1.56
N ALA A 87 -14.15 -15.39 2.27
CA ALA A 87 -13.85 -16.73 1.78
C ALA A 87 -15.13 -17.53 1.50
N GLU A 88 -16.22 -17.26 2.23
CA GLU A 88 -17.53 -17.87 2.01
C GLU A 88 -18.17 -17.46 0.68
N ASP A 89 -17.91 -16.26 0.17
CA ASP A 89 -18.39 -15.80 -1.14
C ASP A 89 -17.88 -16.68 -2.28
N PHE A 90 -16.76 -17.37 -2.05
CA PHE A 90 -16.10 -18.25 -3.02
C PHE A 90 -16.26 -19.74 -2.70
N ALA A 91 -17.17 -20.13 -1.80
CA ALA A 91 -17.35 -21.54 -1.41
C ALA A 91 -17.70 -22.47 -2.59
N ALA A 92 -18.38 -21.94 -3.61
CA ALA A 92 -18.72 -22.66 -4.83
C ALA A 92 -17.56 -22.79 -5.84
N PHE A 93 -16.41 -22.16 -5.58
CA PHE A 93 -15.24 -22.11 -6.47
C PHE A 93 -14.02 -22.71 -5.77
N PRO A 94 -13.82 -24.05 -5.81
CA PRO A 94 -12.82 -24.74 -5.00
C PRO A 94 -11.38 -24.25 -5.21
N GLU A 95 -11.02 -23.90 -6.44
CA GLU A 95 -9.68 -23.35 -6.74
C GLU A 95 -9.46 -21.99 -6.08
N ALA A 96 -10.41 -21.06 -6.25
CA ALA A 96 -10.34 -19.75 -5.62
C ALA A 96 -10.35 -19.89 -4.10
N LYS A 97 -11.21 -20.74 -3.56
CA LYS A 97 -11.29 -21.01 -2.11
C LYS A 97 -9.97 -21.51 -1.55
N ALA A 98 -9.31 -22.45 -2.22
CA ALA A 98 -8.01 -22.96 -1.80
C ALA A 98 -6.92 -21.86 -1.78
N LYS A 99 -6.90 -20.99 -2.80
CA LYS A 99 -5.97 -19.84 -2.86
C LYS A 99 -6.27 -18.79 -1.80
N ILE A 100 -7.55 -18.50 -1.54
CA ILE A 100 -7.99 -17.59 -0.46
C ILE A 100 -7.58 -18.14 0.90
N ASP A 101 -7.77 -19.44 1.14
CA ASP A 101 -7.38 -20.08 2.40
C ASP A 101 -5.86 -20.05 2.60
N ALA A 102 -5.08 -20.24 1.54
CA ALA A 102 -3.63 -20.06 1.57
C ALA A 102 -3.26 -18.60 1.87
N PHE A 103 -3.89 -17.63 1.19
CA PHE A 103 -3.67 -16.20 1.43
C PHE A 103 -3.97 -15.82 2.89
N ASN A 104 -5.12 -16.22 3.42
CA ASN A 104 -5.53 -15.89 4.79
C ASN A 104 -4.61 -16.52 5.83
N ARG A 105 -4.06 -17.71 5.55
CA ARG A 105 -3.04 -18.34 6.41
C ARG A 105 -1.76 -17.53 6.44
N GLU A 106 -1.20 -17.19 5.27
CA GLU A 106 0.02 -16.39 5.17
C GLU A 106 -0.16 -14.99 5.77
N TYR A 107 -1.31 -14.36 5.54
CA TYR A 107 -1.68 -13.10 6.16
C TYR A 107 -1.72 -13.18 7.69
N THR A 108 -2.38 -14.22 8.22
CA THR A 108 -2.45 -14.47 9.66
C THR A 108 -1.07 -14.70 10.27
N ASP A 109 -0.23 -15.51 9.63
CA ASP A 109 1.10 -15.83 10.12
C ASP A 109 2.02 -14.61 10.10
N MET A 110 1.93 -13.77 9.05
CA MET A 110 2.61 -12.47 9.02
C MET A 110 2.15 -11.58 10.18
N LEU A 111 0.84 -11.46 10.44
CA LEU A 111 0.33 -10.68 11.57
C LEU A 111 0.83 -11.20 12.93
N ARG A 112 0.98 -12.52 13.09
CA ARG A 112 1.56 -13.13 14.30
C ARG A 112 3.05 -12.80 14.44
N LEU A 113 3.81 -12.76 13.35
CA LEU A 113 5.21 -12.30 13.37
C LEU A 113 5.31 -10.83 13.77
N LEU A 114 4.46 -9.96 13.19
CA LEU A 114 4.39 -8.54 13.57
C LEU A 114 4.01 -8.38 15.05
N HIS A 115 3.05 -9.17 15.54
CA HIS A 115 2.67 -9.18 16.95
C HIS A 115 3.86 -9.55 17.84
N ARG A 116 4.62 -10.61 17.52
CA ARG A 116 5.84 -10.98 18.28
C ARG A 116 6.90 -9.89 18.24
N ALA A 117 7.14 -9.30 17.06
CA ALA A 117 8.11 -8.23 16.90
C ALA A 117 7.78 -7.01 17.78
N ALA A 118 6.50 -6.64 17.85
CA ALA A 118 6.01 -5.56 18.70
C ALA A 118 5.96 -5.91 20.21
N ASN A 119 6.03 -7.19 20.58
CA ASN A 119 5.88 -7.67 21.96
C ASN A 119 7.16 -8.33 22.52
N GLY A 120 8.33 -7.88 22.08
CA GLY A 120 9.61 -8.24 22.71
C GLY A 120 10.52 -9.15 21.90
N GLU A 121 10.16 -9.47 20.65
CA GLU A 121 11.01 -10.25 19.75
C GLU A 121 11.28 -9.53 18.42
N PRO A 122 11.87 -8.32 18.42
CA PRO A 122 12.02 -7.49 17.22
C PRO A 122 12.84 -8.16 16.08
N SER A 123 13.64 -9.18 16.40
CA SER A 123 14.42 -9.96 15.44
C SER A 123 13.59 -10.70 14.39
N VAL A 124 12.28 -10.90 14.60
CA VAL A 124 11.40 -11.54 13.60
C VAL A 124 10.80 -10.57 12.58
N MET A 125 11.02 -9.26 12.72
CA MET A 125 10.52 -8.25 11.76
C MET A 125 10.96 -8.53 10.31
N PRO A 126 12.22 -8.93 10.01
CA PRO A 126 12.63 -9.29 8.66
C PRO A 126 11.87 -10.51 8.10
N GLN A 127 11.44 -11.44 8.97
CA GLN A 127 10.63 -12.59 8.54
C GLN A 127 9.22 -12.13 8.13
N ALA A 128 8.59 -11.23 8.90
CA ALA A 128 7.29 -10.68 8.55
C ALA A 128 7.31 -9.94 7.20
N THR A 129 8.34 -9.11 6.98
CA THR A 129 8.50 -8.39 5.70
C THR A 129 8.82 -9.32 4.53
N SER A 130 9.60 -10.37 4.77
CA SER A 130 9.85 -11.44 3.78
C SER A 130 8.55 -12.14 3.39
N GLN A 131 7.72 -12.54 4.38
CA GLN A 131 6.44 -13.20 4.13
C GLN A 131 5.46 -12.31 3.35
N MET A 132 5.39 -11.02 3.68
CA MET A 132 4.62 -10.05 2.92
C MET A 132 5.01 -10.02 1.44
N LYS A 133 6.31 -9.95 1.15
CA LYS A 133 6.84 -9.82 -0.21
C LYS A 133 6.78 -11.12 -1.02
N PHE A 134 7.15 -12.24 -0.41
CA PHE A 134 7.40 -13.48 -1.13
C PHE A 134 6.27 -14.51 -1.01
N SER A 135 5.34 -14.34 -0.06
CA SER A 135 4.16 -15.19 0.08
C SER A 135 2.87 -14.43 -0.25
N ILE A 136 2.61 -13.33 0.46
CA ILE A 136 1.30 -12.63 0.38
C ILE A 136 1.09 -11.94 -0.96
N ALA A 137 2.07 -11.16 -1.43
CA ALA A 137 1.97 -10.44 -2.70
C ALA A 137 1.69 -11.36 -3.91
N PRO A 138 2.47 -12.44 -4.18
CA PRO A 138 2.19 -13.31 -5.31
C PRO A 138 0.86 -14.07 -5.18
N LEU A 139 0.43 -14.41 -3.96
CA LEU A 139 -0.89 -14.99 -3.73
C LEU A 139 -2.00 -13.99 -4.09
N ALA A 140 -1.88 -12.74 -3.66
CA ALA A 140 -2.84 -11.69 -3.97
C ALA A 140 -2.96 -11.42 -5.47
N GLU A 141 -1.81 -11.30 -6.15
CA GLU A 141 -1.75 -11.16 -7.61
C GLU A 141 -2.43 -12.34 -8.32
N SER A 142 -2.15 -13.57 -7.87
CA SER A 142 -2.77 -14.76 -8.45
C SER A 142 -4.29 -14.82 -8.23
N LEU A 143 -4.80 -14.26 -7.13
CA LEU A 143 -6.22 -14.20 -6.82
C LEU A 143 -6.93 -13.20 -7.72
N VAL A 144 -6.42 -11.96 -7.82
CA VAL A 144 -7.07 -10.92 -8.66
C VAL A 144 -7.00 -11.26 -10.15
N ALA A 145 -6.01 -12.06 -10.57
CA ALA A 145 -5.92 -12.57 -11.93
C ALA A 145 -6.93 -13.70 -12.25
N LEU A 146 -7.44 -14.41 -11.24
CA LEU A 146 -8.33 -15.56 -11.39
C LEU A 146 -9.79 -15.12 -11.57
N GLU A 147 -10.34 -15.30 -12.77
CA GLU A 147 -11.78 -15.14 -13.03
C GLU A 147 -12.52 -16.45 -12.70
N VAL A 148 -13.44 -16.40 -11.75
CA VAL A 148 -14.17 -17.58 -11.23
C VAL A 148 -15.51 -17.79 -11.94
N SER A 149 -16.08 -16.72 -12.49
CA SER A 149 -17.22 -16.72 -13.41
C SER A 149 -17.20 -15.43 -14.24
N PRO A 150 -17.94 -15.33 -15.35
CA PRO A 150 -17.94 -14.12 -16.18
C PRO A 150 -18.17 -12.85 -15.36
N GLY A 151 -17.18 -11.96 -15.34
CA GLY A 151 -17.23 -10.69 -14.60
C GLY A 151 -17.02 -10.78 -13.09
N LEU A 152 -16.70 -11.96 -12.55
CA LEU A 152 -16.36 -12.17 -11.15
C LEU A 152 -14.94 -12.73 -11.02
N ARG A 153 -14.06 -11.95 -10.41
CA ARG A 153 -12.69 -12.37 -10.06
C ARG A 153 -12.59 -12.73 -8.59
N ALA A 154 -11.71 -13.68 -8.30
CA ALA A 154 -11.31 -13.95 -6.93
C ALA A 154 -10.55 -12.74 -6.35
N ALA A 155 -10.53 -12.65 -5.04
CA ALA A 155 -9.89 -11.55 -4.35
C ALA A 155 -9.33 -11.99 -3.00
N PRO A 156 -8.25 -11.36 -2.51
CA PRO A 156 -7.77 -11.57 -1.16
C PRO A 156 -8.81 -11.09 -0.13
N THR A 157 -9.11 -11.91 0.87
CA THR A 157 -10.18 -11.60 1.84
C THR A 157 -9.66 -11.08 3.19
N PHE A 158 -8.34 -11.19 3.43
CA PHE A 158 -7.65 -10.68 4.62
C PHE A 158 -8.29 -11.14 5.94
N GLU A 159 -8.78 -12.38 5.97
CA GLU A 159 -9.42 -12.92 7.17
C GLU A 159 -8.36 -13.49 8.11
N TYR A 160 -8.47 -13.12 9.39
CA TYR A 160 -7.59 -13.65 10.43
C TYR A 160 -8.07 -15.03 10.89
N LEU A 161 -7.19 -16.02 10.82
CA LEU A 161 -7.48 -17.38 11.27
C LEU A 161 -7.14 -17.51 12.75
N ALA A 162 -8.17 -17.62 13.59
CA ALA A 162 -7.97 -17.95 15.01
C ALA A 162 -7.29 -19.32 15.16
N PRO A 163 -6.49 -19.54 16.23
CA PRO A 163 -6.00 -20.87 16.55
C PRO A 163 -7.16 -21.87 16.63
N LEU A 164 -6.97 -23.08 16.11
CA LEU A 164 -7.89 -24.17 16.38
C LEU A 164 -7.82 -24.45 17.90
N LEU A 165 -8.99 -24.40 18.56
CA LEU A 165 -9.15 -24.76 19.97
C LEU A 165 -8.95 -26.26 20.18
#